data_AF-A0A1A8GN73-F1
#
_entry.id   AF-A0A1A8GN73-F1
#
_cell.length_a   1.000
_cell.length_b   1.000
_cell.length_c   1.000
_cell.angle_alpha   90.00
_cell.angle_beta   90.00
_cell.angle_gamma   90.00
#
_symmetry.space_group_name_H-M   'P 1'
#
loop_
_entity.id
_entity.type
_entity.pdbx_description
1 polymer ?
#
loop_
_entity_poly.entity_id
_entity_poly.type
_entity_poly.pdbx_seq_one_letter_code
_entity_poly.pdbx_strand_id
1 'polypeptide(L)'
;MADFGFNEHHQSEIINYMRFARSKRVLRLKTIDSCFEELKDSRLVEETFTVDEVREMMDGLQMVVRGEVEMELINTAHTNVLLLRQLFSQAEKFYLRLQSDISELENRFGNRE
;
A
#
# COMPACT_ATOMS: atom_id res chain seq x y z
N MET A 1 -2.65 -17.03 16.98
CA MET A 1 -2.69 -15.60 16.61
C MET A 1 -1.38 -14.98 17.04
N ALA A 2 -0.79 -14.07 16.28
CA ALA A 2 0.42 -13.37 16.73
C ALA A 2 0.09 -12.61 18.03
N ASP A 3 0.82 -12.93 19.09
CA ASP A 3 0.81 -12.15 20.33
C ASP A 3 1.77 -10.98 20.13
N PHE A 4 1.22 -9.76 20.20
CA PHE A 4 1.96 -8.53 19.98
C PHE A 4 2.42 -7.90 21.31
N GLY A 5 2.17 -8.55 22.45
CA GLY A 5 2.49 -8.00 23.78
C GLY A 5 1.57 -6.85 24.20
N PHE A 6 0.42 -6.70 23.55
CA PHE A 6 -0.58 -5.68 23.87
C PHE A 6 -1.76 -6.26 24.65
N ASN A 7 -2.53 -5.40 25.32
CA ASN A 7 -3.81 -5.80 25.89
C ASN A 7 -4.81 -6.19 24.78
N GLU A 8 -5.89 -6.90 25.17
CA GLU A 8 -6.89 -7.40 24.22
C GLU A 8 -7.51 -6.31 23.35
N HIS A 9 -7.75 -5.12 23.92
CA HIS A 9 -8.32 -4.00 23.19
C HIS A 9 -7.38 -3.54 22.06
N HIS A 10 -6.12 -3.27 22.36
CA HIS A 10 -5.12 -2.84 21.37
C HIS A 10 -4.79 -3.94 20.36
N GLN A 11 -4.82 -5.21 20.77
CA GLN A 11 -4.67 -6.34 19.85
C GLN A 11 -5.82 -6.37 18.82
N SER A 12 -7.06 -6.13 19.26
CA SER A 12 -8.22 -6.02 18.37
C SER A 12 -8.06 -4.85 17.38
N GLU A 13 -7.66 -3.67 17.85
CA GLU A 13 -7.44 -2.49 17.00
C GLU A 13 -6.39 -2.74 15.91
N ILE A 14 -5.25 -3.37 16.26
CA ILE A 14 -4.21 -3.71 15.29
C ILE A 14 -4.71 -4.73 14.28
N ILE A 15 -5.47 -5.75 14.70
CA ILE A 15 -6.08 -6.72 13.77
C ILE A 15 -7.06 -6.01 12.81
N ASN A 16 -7.87 -5.08 13.31
CA ASN A 16 -8.81 -4.31 12.48
C ASN A 16 -8.07 -3.47 11.44
N TYR A 17 -7.01 -2.76 11.85
CA TYR A 17 -6.17 -2.02 10.92
C TYR A 17 -5.48 -2.94 9.89
N MET A 18 -4.92 -4.09 10.31
CA MET A 18 -4.31 -5.05 9.37
C MET A 18 -5.31 -5.57 8.34
N ARG A 19 -6.56 -5.85 8.74
CA ARG A 19 -7.64 -6.24 7.81
C ARG A 19 -7.97 -5.11 6.85
N PHE A 20 -8.09 -3.88 7.35
CA PHE A 20 -8.33 -2.70 6.52
C PHE A 20 -7.22 -2.51 5.48
N ALA A 21 -5.96 -2.53 5.89
CA ALA A 21 -4.80 -2.38 5.01
C ALA A 21 -4.73 -3.52 3.97
N ARG A 22 -5.05 -4.76 4.37
CA ARG A 22 -5.16 -5.89 3.44
C ARG A 22 -6.23 -5.65 2.38
N SER A 23 -7.43 -5.21 2.78
CA SER A 23 -8.52 -4.94 1.85
C SER A 23 -8.18 -3.86 0.84
N LYS A 24 -7.49 -2.79 1.27
CA LYS A 24 -6.98 -1.74 0.38
C LYS A 24 -5.97 -2.28 -0.63
N ARG A 25 -4.99 -3.06 -0.17
CA ARG A 25 -4.01 -3.70 -1.05
C ARG A 25 -4.66 -4.62 -2.08
N VAL A 26 -5.63 -5.44 -1.69
CA VAL A 26 -6.35 -6.33 -2.62
C VAL A 26 -7.09 -5.53 -3.70
N LEU A 27 -7.73 -4.42 -3.33
CA LEU A 27 -8.38 -3.55 -4.31
C LEU A 27 -7.39 -2.98 -5.32
N ARG A 28 -6.20 -2.58 -4.87
CA ARG A 28 -5.17 -1.98 -5.73
C ARG A 28 -4.52 -2.97 -6.67
N LEU A 29 -4.31 -4.20 -6.23
CA LEU A 29 -3.87 -5.27 -7.11
C LEU A 29 -4.87 -5.50 -8.25
N LYS A 30 -6.18 -5.47 -7.95
CA LYS A 30 -7.21 -5.55 -9.00
C LYS A 30 -7.15 -4.37 -9.97
N THR A 31 -6.87 -3.15 -9.49
CA THR A 31 -6.68 -1.99 -10.37
C THR A 31 -5.49 -2.21 -11.31
N ILE A 32 -4.38 -2.73 -10.80
CA ILE A 32 -3.22 -3.08 -11.64
C ILE A 32 -3.62 -4.13 -12.67
N ASP A 33 -4.27 -5.23 -12.26
CA ASP A 33 -4.73 -6.26 -13.18
C ASP A 33 -5.62 -5.67 -14.28
N SER A 34 -6.54 -4.76 -13.93
CA SER A 34 -7.38 -4.04 -14.88
C SER A 34 -6.58 -3.20 -15.89
N CYS A 35 -5.49 -2.55 -15.49
CA CYS A 35 -4.63 -1.82 -16.44
C CYS A 35 -4.06 -2.74 -17.53
N PHE A 36 -3.70 -3.99 -17.18
CA PHE A 36 -3.20 -4.96 -18.15
C PHE A 36 -4.32 -5.47 -19.07
N GLU A 37 -5.49 -5.80 -18.51
CA GLU A 37 -6.63 -6.24 -19.32
C GLU A 37 -7.13 -5.13 -20.26
N GLU A 38 -7.19 -3.88 -19.79
CA GLU A 38 -7.54 -2.73 -20.63
C GLU A 38 -6.57 -2.56 -21.82
N LEU A 39 -5.27 -2.75 -21.60
CA LEU A 39 -4.30 -2.70 -22.70
C LEU A 39 -4.50 -3.85 -23.70
N LYS A 40 -4.78 -5.07 -23.21
CA LYS A 40 -5.06 -6.22 -24.08
C LYS A 40 -6.29 -5.97 -24.95
N ASP A 41 -7.37 -5.50 -24.32
CA ASP A 41 -8.66 -5.32 -24.98
C ASP A 41 -8.71 -4.10 -25.91
N SER A 42 -7.89 -3.07 -25.64
CA SER A 42 -7.93 -1.81 -26.40
C SER A 42 -6.78 -1.61 -27.40
N ARG A 43 -5.58 -2.14 -27.12
CA ARG A 43 -4.39 -1.93 -27.94
C ARG A 43 -3.82 -3.22 -28.51
N LEU A 44 -3.90 -4.35 -27.82
CA LEU A 44 -3.39 -5.64 -28.30
C LEU A 44 -4.44 -6.43 -29.09
N VAL A 45 -5.06 -5.78 -30.08
CA VAL A 45 -6.21 -6.34 -30.83
C VAL A 45 -5.86 -6.82 -32.24
N GLU A 46 -4.67 -6.51 -32.73
CA GLU A 46 -4.23 -6.84 -34.08
C GLU A 46 -3.53 -8.21 -34.14
N GLU A 47 -3.55 -8.84 -35.32
CA GLU A 47 -2.90 -10.16 -35.52
C GLU A 47 -1.37 -10.07 -35.54
N THR A 48 -0.81 -8.92 -35.93
CA THR A 48 0.63 -8.70 -36.05
C THR A 48 1.01 -7.33 -35.54
N PHE A 49 2.09 -7.26 -34.77
CA PHE A 49 2.68 -6.01 -34.31
C PHE A 49 4.15 -5.93 -34.69
N THR A 50 4.60 -4.72 -35.00
CA THR A 50 6.03 -4.41 -35.05
C THR A 50 6.62 -4.36 -33.65
N VAL A 51 7.93 -4.53 -33.55
CA VAL A 51 8.64 -4.46 -32.27
C VAL A 51 8.46 -3.08 -31.61
N ASP A 52 8.41 -2.01 -32.40
CA ASP A 52 8.32 -0.66 -31.88
C ASP A 52 6.92 -0.35 -31.31
N GLU A 53 5.86 -0.85 -31.93
CA GLU A 53 4.49 -0.76 -31.39
C GLU A 53 4.37 -1.52 -30.05
N VAL A 54 4.95 -2.72 -29.95
CA VAL A 54 4.98 -3.49 -28.70
C VAL A 54 5.75 -2.75 -27.61
N ARG A 55 6.90 -2.15 -27.94
CA ARG A 55 7.67 -1.34 -26.98
C ARG A 55 6.86 -0.15 -26.48
N GLU A 56 6.23 0.59 -27.38
CA GLU A 56 5.42 1.75 -27.03
C GLU A 56 4.22 1.36 -26.12
N MET A 57 3.57 0.24 -26.40
CA MET A 57 2.51 -0.30 -25.53
C MET A 57 3.04 -0.65 -24.13
N MET A 58 4.20 -1.30 -24.05
CA MET A 58 4.82 -1.69 -22.78
C MET A 58 5.26 -0.46 -21.97
N ASP A 59 5.85 0.55 -22.62
CA ASP A 59 6.26 1.80 -21.98
C ASP A 59 5.03 2.56 -21.44
N GLY A 60 3.95 2.61 -22.23
CA GLY A 60 2.67 3.18 -21.81
C GLY A 60 2.10 2.47 -20.58
N LEU A 61 2.07 1.13 -20.59
CA LEU A 61 1.60 0.33 -19.47
C LEU A 61 2.44 0.57 -18.21
N GLN A 62 3.76 0.59 -18.35
CA GLN A 62 4.68 0.83 -17.24
C GLN A 62 4.41 2.19 -16.60
N MET A 63 4.18 3.25 -17.39
CA MET A 63 3.86 4.58 -16.86
C MET A 63 2.57 4.57 -16.04
N VAL A 64 1.51 3.94 -16.56
CA VAL A 64 0.21 3.85 -15.88
C VAL A 64 0.33 3.06 -14.57
N VAL A 65 0.90 1.84 -14.63
CA VAL A 65 1.06 0.97 -13.46
C VAL A 65 1.92 1.64 -12.40
N ARG A 66 3.01 2.32 -12.80
CA ARG A 66 3.86 3.06 -11.87
C ARG A 66 3.08 4.17 -11.17
N GLY A 67 2.24 4.90 -11.90
CA GLY A 67 1.36 5.93 -11.34
C GLY A 67 0.38 5.36 -10.29
N GLU A 68 -0.28 4.24 -10.59
CA GLU A 68 -1.19 3.57 -9.66
C GLU A 68 -0.47 3.11 -8.37
N VAL A 69 0.72 2.53 -8.52
CA VAL A 69 1.54 2.09 -7.38
C VAL A 69 1.99 3.29 -6.54
N GLU A 70 2.49 4.34 -7.17
CA GLU A 70 2.94 5.56 -6.47
C GLU A 70 1.79 6.20 -5.69
N MET A 71 0.61 6.33 -6.30
CA MET A 71 -0.58 6.83 -5.61
C MET A 71 -0.95 5.98 -4.39
N GLU A 72 -0.87 4.65 -4.48
CA GLU A 72 -1.18 3.80 -3.33
C GLU A 72 -0.14 3.93 -2.20
N LEU A 73 1.13 4.08 -2.53
CA LEU A 73 2.19 4.31 -1.54
C LEU A 73 1.95 5.63 -0.79
N ILE A 74 1.61 6.70 -1.51
CA ILE A 74 1.25 8.00 -0.93
C ILE A 74 0.02 7.86 -0.03
N ASN A 75 -1.03 7.20 -0.51
CA ASN A 75 -2.26 6.99 0.26
C ASN A 75 -2.03 6.16 1.53
N THR A 76 -1.15 5.18 1.47
CA THR A 76 -0.73 4.39 2.65
C THR A 76 -0.03 5.28 3.66
N ALA A 77 0.93 6.11 3.23
CA ALA A 77 1.62 7.05 4.11
C ALA A 77 0.64 8.03 4.78
N HIS A 78 -0.28 8.63 4.01
CA HIS A 78 -1.31 9.52 4.54
C HIS A 78 -2.22 8.81 5.55
N THR A 79 -2.64 7.58 5.25
CA THR A 79 -3.49 6.80 6.16
C THR A 79 -2.78 6.51 7.48
N ASN A 80 -1.47 6.22 7.44
CA ASN A 80 -0.67 6.00 8.63
C ASN A 80 -0.52 7.27 9.46
N VAL A 81 -0.32 8.43 8.82
CA VAL A 81 -0.29 9.72 9.52
C VAL A 81 -1.63 10.00 10.21
N LEU A 82 -2.75 9.70 9.56
CA LEU A 82 -4.08 9.85 10.16
C LEU A 82 -4.27 8.92 11.37
N LEU A 83 -3.82 7.67 11.28
CA LEU A 83 -3.84 6.74 12.40
C LEU A 83 -2.99 7.24 13.57
N LEU A 84 -1.75 7.67 13.31
CA LEU A 84 -0.86 8.23 14.33
C LEU A 84 -1.49 9.46 15.00
N ARG A 85 -2.10 10.35 14.22
CA ARG A 85 -2.82 11.51 14.76
C ARG A 85 -3.94 11.07 15.71
N GLN A 86 -4.73 10.06 15.35
CA GLN A 86 -5.80 9.55 16.23
C GLN A 86 -5.26 8.95 17.52
N LEU A 87 -4.14 8.22 17.47
CA LEU A 87 -3.50 7.63 18.65
C LEU A 87 -2.88 8.70 19.55
N PHE A 88 -2.16 9.67 18.98
CA PHE A 88 -1.55 10.78 19.73
C PHE A 88 -2.60 11.68 20.38
N SER A 89 -3.70 12.00 19.68
CA SER A 89 -4.81 12.74 20.29
C SER A 89 -5.47 12.01 21.46
N GLN A 90 -5.41 10.67 21.52
CA GLN A 90 -5.85 9.91 22.69
C GLN A 90 -4.81 9.96 23.81
N ALA A 91 -3.54 9.73 23.48
CA ALA A 91 -2.43 9.79 24.43
C ALA A 91 -2.33 11.16 25.14
N GLU A 92 -2.51 12.26 24.39
CA GLU A 92 -2.50 13.63 24.93
C GLU A 92 -3.59 13.86 25.98
N LYS A 93 -4.78 13.26 25.83
CA LYS A 93 -5.86 13.36 26.85
C LYS A 93 -5.47 12.75 28.19
N PHE A 94 -4.51 11.83 28.17
CA PHE A 94 -3.95 11.19 29.37
C PHE A 94 -2.55 11.72 29.70
N TYR A 95 -2.13 12.83 29.09
CA TYR A 95 -0.81 13.46 29.29
C TYR A 95 0.38 12.52 29.00
N LEU A 96 0.17 11.51 28.15
CA LEU A 96 1.22 10.58 27.74
C LEU A 96 2.05 11.18 26.61
N ARG A 97 3.38 11.04 26.70
CA ARG A 97 4.32 11.40 25.64
C ARG A 97 4.80 10.12 24.96
N LEU A 98 4.20 9.83 23.80
CA LEU A 98 4.62 8.70 22.97
C LEU A 98 5.78 9.12 22.07
N GLN A 99 6.76 8.24 21.91
CA GLN A 99 7.90 8.43 21.02
C GLN A 99 8.06 7.18 20.17
N SER A 100 8.26 7.38 18.87
CA SER A 100 8.58 6.31 17.92
C SER A 100 10.08 6.27 17.69
N ASP A 101 10.68 5.09 17.82
CA ASP A 101 12.05 4.83 17.36
C ASP A 101 12.02 4.49 15.86
N ILE A 102 12.41 5.44 15.03
CA ILE A 102 12.43 5.28 13.57
C ILE A 102 13.55 4.34 13.13
N SER A 103 14.68 4.34 13.84
CA SER A 103 15.82 3.49 13.53
C SER A 103 15.48 2.01 13.75
N GLU A 104 14.71 1.69 14.79
CA GLU A 104 14.21 0.33 14.98
C GLU A 104 13.25 -0.10 13.86
N LEU A 105 12.42 0.83 13.37
CA LEU A 105 11.50 0.59 12.27
C LEU A 105 12.26 0.19 11.00
N GLU A 106 13.26 0.97 10.60
CA GLU A 106 14.12 0.72 9.44
C GLU A 106 14.84 -0.64 9.56
N ASN A 107 15.40 -0.96 10.73
CA ASN A 107 16.11 -2.23 10.95
C ASN A 107 15.19 -3.46 10.81
N ARG A 108 13.94 -3.36 11.29
CA ARG A 108 12.96 -4.46 11.20
C ARG A 108 12.42 -4.63 9.77
N PHE A 109 12.39 -3.57 8.98
CA PHE A 109 12.05 -3.64 7.56
C PHE A 109 13.22 -4.14 6.70
N GLY A 110 14.44 -3.65 6.92
CA GLY A 110 15.63 -4.01 6.14
C GLY A 110 16.11 -5.45 6.34
N ASN A 111 15.84 -6.08 7.49
CA ASN A 111 16.21 -7.48 7.76
C ASN A 111 15.21 -8.52 7.18
N ARG A 112 14.26 -8.10 6.33
CA ARG A 112 13.29 -8.99 5.67
C ARG A 112 13.54 -9.20 4.17
N GLU A 113 14.63 -8.64 3.63
CA GLU A 113 15.19 -8.96 2.31
C GLU A 113 16.33 -9.97 2.45
#